data_AF-A0A0F9L0H1-F1
#
_entry.id   AF-A0A0F9L0H1-F1
#
_cell.length_a   1.000
_cell.length_b   1.000
_cell.length_c   1.000
_cell.angle_alpha   90.00
_cell.angle_beta   90.00
_cell.angle_gamma   90.00
#
_symmetry.space_group_name_H-M   'P 1'
#
loop_
_entity.id
_entity.type
_entity.pdbx_description
1 polymer ?
#
loop_
_entity_poly.entity_id
_entity_poly.type
_entity_poly.pdbx_seq_one_letter_code
_entity_poly.pdbx_strand_id
1 'polypeptide(L)'
;MKTKRCGHCKQTKDAAEFCPGAGVSSHLICKPCTNEQRRSWYAREPEKLRANSRASNNRLRVEVFEHYGTVCACCGESDIRFLTLDHIAGDGAAHRKDTNTSGIDMYRWLRKHGFPSGIQVLCYNCNCAKYIYKRCPHQEDRR
;
A
#
# COMPACT_ATOMS: atom_id res chain seq x y z
N MET A 1 37.98 -13.71 -3.02
CA MET A 1 36.79 -12.81 -3.06
C MET A 1 36.53 -12.41 -4.51
N LYS A 2 35.28 -12.38 -4.97
CA LYS A 2 34.94 -11.95 -6.33
C LYS A 2 34.83 -10.41 -6.33
N THR A 3 35.66 -9.72 -7.10
CA THR A 3 35.64 -8.25 -7.21
C THR A 3 35.07 -7.80 -8.55
N LYS A 4 34.51 -6.58 -8.60
CA LYS A 4 33.88 -5.99 -9.77
C LYS A 4 34.15 -4.50 -9.86
N ARG A 5 34.26 -3.98 -11.09
CA ARG A 5 34.42 -2.55 -11.35
C ARG A 5 33.06 -1.88 -11.53
N CYS A 6 32.82 -0.81 -10.77
CA CYS A 6 31.60 -0.02 -10.89
C CYS A 6 31.59 0.82 -12.18
N GLY A 7 30.53 0.77 -12.97
CA GLY A 7 30.37 1.58 -14.19
C GLY A 7 30.18 3.07 -13.96
N HIS A 8 29.89 3.50 -12.72
CA HIS A 8 29.69 4.91 -12.37
C HIS A 8 30.94 5.54 -11.74
N CYS A 9 31.33 5.09 -10.54
CA CYS A 9 32.54 5.61 -9.86
C CYS A 9 33.86 4.99 -10.35
N LYS A 10 33.81 4.00 -11.26
CA LYS A 10 34.97 3.33 -11.86
C LYS A 10 35.90 2.58 -10.89
N GLN A 11 35.57 2.54 -9.60
CA GLN A 11 36.32 1.82 -8.55
C GLN A 11 36.06 0.31 -8.62
N THR A 12 37.09 -0.47 -8.28
CA THR A 12 37.00 -1.93 -8.08
C THR A 12 36.58 -2.21 -6.64
N LYS A 13 35.47 -2.92 -6.47
CA LYS A 13 34.81 -3.19 -5.20
C LYS A 13 34.46 -4.65 -5.08
N ASP A 14 34.19 -5.12 -3.86
CA ASP A 14 33.70 -6.49 -3.66
C ASP A 14 32.33 -6.67 -4.33
N ALA A 15 32.06 -7.85 -4.89
CA ALA A 15 30.79 -8.16 -5.53
C ALA A 15 29.57 -7.99 -4.60
N ALA A 16 29.74 -8.10 -3.27
CA ALA A 16 28.70 -7.85 -2.28
C ALA A 16 28.26 -6.37 -2.20
N GLU A 17 29.09 -5.43 -2.68
CA GLU A 17 28.74 -4.00 -2.76
C GLU A 17 27.83 -3.67 -3.96
N PHE A 18 27.48 -4.65 -4.78
CA PHE A 18 26.56 -4.51 -5.90
C PHE A 18 25.22 -5.15 -5.56
N CYS A 19 24.13 -4.60 -6.10
CA CYS A 19 22.82 -5.21 -5.90
C CYS A 19 22.75 -6.58 -6.62
N PRO A 20 22.19 -7.61 -5.97
CA PRO A 20 21.92 -8.87 -6.64
C PRO A 20 20.82 -8.65 -7.68
N GLY A 21 21.05 -9.10 -8.92
CA GLY A 21 20.03 -9.05 -9.96
C GLY A 21 18.97 -10.13 -9.77
N ALA A 22 17.78 -9.93 -10.35
CA ALA A 22 16.84 -11.02 -10.57
C ALA A 22 17.40 -11.92 -11.70
N GLY A 23 18.30 -12.85 -11.36
CA GLY A 23 18.99 -13.75 -12.29
C GLY A 23 20.52 -13.59 -12.33
N VAL A 24 21.15 -14.03 -13.44
CA VAL A 24 22.64 -14.11 -13.60
C VAL A 24 23.28 -12.75 -13.90
N SER A 25 22.50 -11.70 -14.17
CA SER A 25 23.02 -10.37 -14.48
C SER A 25 23.25 -9.55 -13.20
N SER A 26 24.50 -9.48 -12.77
CA SER A 26 24.88 -8.57 -11.69
C SER A 26 24.79 -7.12 -12.14
N HIS A 27 24.20 -6.26 -11.31
CA HIS A 27 24.16 -4.82 -11.57
C HIS A 27 25.57 -4.24 -11.76
N LEU A 28 25.73 -3.38 -12.78
CA LEU A 28 27.02 -2.78 -13.16
C LEU A 28 27.43 -1.60 -12.26
N ILE A 29 26.55 -1.12 -11.38
CA ILE A 29 26.74 0.05 -10.53
C ILE A 29 26.70 -0.38 -9.07
N CYS A 30 27.65 0.12 -8.26
CA CYS A 30 27.69 -0.19 -6.83
C CYS A 30 26.55 0.47 -6.05
N LYS A 31 26.12 -0.14 -4.94
CA LYS A 31 25.01 0.31 -4.08
C LYS A 31 25.10 1.82 -3.73
N PRO A 32 26.26 2.39 -3.33
CA PRO A 32 26.37 3.82 -3.04
C PRO A 32 26.00 4.71 -4.24
N CYS A 33 26.57 4.43 -5.42
CA CYS A 33 26.31 5.20 -6.63
C CYS A 33 24.85 5.07 -7.09
N THR A 34 24.26 3.88 -6.97
CA THR A 34 22.83 3.69 -7.25
C THR A 34 21.96 4.49 -6.28
N ASN A 35 22.30 4.49 -4.99
CA ASN A 35 21.58 5.27 -3.98
C ASN A 35 21.68 6.78 -4.24
N GLU A 36 22.84 7.28 -4.63
CA GLU A 36 23.07 8.68 -4.97
C GLU A 36 22.30 9.11 -6.22
N GLN A 37 22.36 8.32 -7.29
CA GLN A 37 21.57 8.57 -8.50
C GLN A 37 20.08 8.56 -8.20
N ARG A 38 19.61 7.64 -7.35
CA ARG A 38 18.21 7.60 -6.91
C ARG A 38 17.84 8.86 -6.12
N ARG A 39 18.67 9.29 -5.17
CA ARG A 39 18.46 10.52 -4.39
C ARG A 39 18.36 11.76 -5.30
N SER A 40 19.30 11.90 -6.23
CA SER A 40 19.29 13.03 -7.16
C SER A 40 18.06 13.01 -8.08
N TRP A 41 17.65 11.84 -8.57
CA TRP A 41 16.41 11.70 -9.34
C TRP A 41 15.17 12.11 -8.53
N TYR A 42 15.04 11.64 -7.28
CA TYR A 42 13.93 12.05 -6.40
C TYR A 42 13.94 13.56 -6.08
N ALA A 43 15.12 14.18 -6.03
CA ALA A 43 15.27 15.60 -5.75
C ALA A 43 14.98 16.51 -6.95
N ARG A 44 15.06 16.00 -8.20
CA ARG A 44 14.84 16.80 -9.42
C ARG A 44 13.39 17.26 -9.59
N GLU A 45 12.43 16.37 -9.37
CA GLU A 45 11.00 16.64 -9.60
C GLU A 45 10.11 16.06 -8.48
N PRO A 46 10.30 16.47 -7.21
CA PRO A 46 9.62 15.84 -6.08
C PRO A 46 8.09 15.95 -6.14
N GLU A 47 7.55 17.03 -6.71
CA GLU A 47 6.11 17.23 -6.86
C GLU A 47 5.49 16.25 -7.85
N LYS A 48 6.15 16.04 -9.00
CA LYS A 48 5.73 15.07 -10.02
C LYS A 48 5.69 13.66 -9.46
N LEU A 49 6.68 13.28 -8.65
CA LEU A 49 6.73 11.97 -8.01
C LEU A 49 5.61 11.79 -6.99
N ARG A 50 5.31 12.82 -6.19
CA ARG A 50 4.16 12.82 -5.28
C ARG A 50 2.83 12.75 -6.04
N ALA A 51 2.69 13.50 -7.13
CA ALA A 51 1.51 13.48 -7.99
C ALA A 51 1.28 12.08 -8.59
N ASN A 52 2.33 11.44 -9.13
CA ASN A 52 2.27 10.08 -9.65
C ASN A 52 1.88 9.06 -8.56
N SER A 53 2.48 9.18 -7.37
CA SER A 53 2.13 8.33 -6.22
C SER A 53 0.66 8.49 -5.82
N ARG A 54 0.17 9.74 -5.70
CA ARG A 54 -1.25 10.03 -5.42
C ARG A 54 -2.18 9.45 -6.48
N ALA A 55 -1.87 9.65 -7.76
CA ALA A 55 -2.66 9.11 -8.87
C ALA A 55 -2.71 7.57 -8.84
N SER A 56 -1.56 6.91 -8.62
CA SER A 56 -1.50 5.45 -8.50
C SER A 56 -2.28 4.93 -7.30
N ASN A 57 -2.20 5.61 -6.15
CA ASN A 57 -2.92 5.22 -4.94
C ASN A 57 -4.43 5.41 -5.11
N ASN A 58 -4.86 6.48 -5.79
CA ASN A 58 -6.27 6.72 -6.09
C ASN A 58 -6.85 5.65 -7.02
N ARG A 59 -6.10 5.23 -8.07
CA ARG A 59 -6.52 4.14 -8.95
C ARG A 59 -6.72 2.82 -8.18
N LEU A 60 -5.75 2.47 -7.33
CA LEU A 60 -5.85 1.28 -6.50
C LEU A 60 -7.01 1.38 -5.50
N ARG A 61 -7.26 2.57 -4.94
CA ARG A 61 -8.41 2.80 -4.07
C ARG A 61 -9.73 2.56 -4.80
N VAL A 62 -9.89 3.11 -6.01
CA VAL A 62 -11.07 2.89 -6.84
C VAL A 62 -11.26 1.40 -7.14
N GLU A 63 -10.22 0.72 -7.63
CA GLU A 63 -10.22 -0.73 -7.93
C GLU A 63 -10.72 -1.57 -6.74
N VAL A 64 -10.25 -1.25 -5.53
CA VAL A 64 -10.65 -1.96 -4.30
C VAL A 64 -12.11 -1.71 -3.94
N PHE A 65 -12.60 -0.47 -4.04
CA PHE A 65 -14.03 -0.19 -3.77
C PHE A 65 -14.95 -0.70 -4.88
N GLU A 66 -14.50 -0.75 -6.14
CA GLU A 66 -15.25 -1.42 -7.22
C GLU A 66 -15.42 -2.90 -6.93
N HIS A 67 -14.44 -3.55 -6.30
CA HIS A 67 -14.53 -4.95 -5.90
C HIS A 67 -15.46 -5.18 -4.69
N TYR A 68 -15.24 -4.47 -3.59
CA TYR A 68 -15.97 -4.73 -2.33
C TYR A 68 -17.28 -3.96 -2.19
N GLY A 69 -17.52 -2.95 -3.02
CA GLY A 69 -18.71 -2.11 -3.01
C GLY A 69 -18.40 -0.62 -2.84
N THR A 70 -19.27 0.21 -3.41
CA THR A 70 -19.12 1.67 -3.40
C THR A 70 -20.09 2.36 -2.44
N VAL A 71 -20.71 1.59 -1.54
CA VAL A 71 -21.72 2.07 -0.59
C VAL A 71 -21.46 1.47 0.79
N CYS A 72 -21.63 2.27 1.83
CA CYS A 72 -21.57 1.84 3.20
C CYS A 72 -22.68 0.81 3.48
N ALA A 73 -22.28 -0.40 3.86
CA ALA A 73 -23.19 -1.51 4.18
C ALA A 73 -24.13 -1.22 5.37
N CYS A 74 -23.81 -0.20 6.19
CA CYS A 74 -24.62 0.18 7.36
C CYS A 74 -25.64 1.30 7.07
N CYS A 75 -25.20 2.43 6.52
CA CYS A 75 -26.02 3.64 6.43
C CYS A 75 -26.30 4.14 5.00
N GLY A 76 -25.77 3.47 3.96
CA GLY A 76 -26.01 3.86 2.58
C GLY A 76 -25.19 5.05 2.07
N GLU A 77 -24.24 5.58 2.87
CA GLU A 77 -23.28 6.57 2.38
C GLU A 77 -22.55 6.04 1.14
N SER A 78 -22.45 6.85 0.09
CA SER A 78 -21.95 6.43 -1.23
C SER A 78 -20.80 7.30 -1.73
N ASP A 79 -20.48 8.41 -1.07
CA ASP A 79 -19.30 9.19 -1.40
C ASP A 79 -18.05 8.46 -0.91
N ILE A 80 -17.28 7.96 -1.88
CA ILE A 80 -16.03 7.21 -1.68
C ILE A 80 -15.01 7.92 -0.78
N ARG A 81 -15.10 9.25 -0.61
CA ARG A 81 -14.24 10.02 0.31
C ARG A 81 -14.55 9.71 1.77
N PHE A 82 -15.79 9.33 2.09
CA PHE A 82 -16.20 8.91 3.43
C PHE A 82 -16.06 7.41 3.67
N LEU A 83 -15.79 6.61 2.63
CA LEU A 83 -15.73 5.16 2.74
C LEU A 83 -14.36 4.64 3.21
N THR A 84 -14.39 3.53 3.92
CA THR A 84 -13.25 2.76 4.40
C THR A 84 -13.58 1.26 4.32
N LEU A 85 -12.53 0.45 4.35
CA LEU A 85 -12.66 -0.99 4.50
C LEU A 85 -12.69 -1.35 5.98
N ASP A 86 -13.48 -2.37 6.30
CA ASP A 86 -13.59 -2.96 7.61
C ASP A 86 -13.54 -4.49 7.49
N HIS A 87 -12.96 -5.13 8.51
CA HIS A 87 -12.94 -6.58 8.62
C HIS A 87 -14.26 -7.05 9.23
N ILE A 88 -15.00 -7.89 8.50
CA ILE A 88 -16.32 -8.38 8.94
C ILE A 88 -16.20 -9.04 10.32
N ALA A 89 -15.20 -9.90 10.51
CA ALA A 89 -14.93 -10.63 11.75
C ALA A 89 -14.30 -9.77 12.87
N GLY A 90 -13.99 -8.49 12.62
CA GLY A 90 -13.34 -7.62 13.60
C GLY A 90 -11.88 -7.97 13.90
N ASP A 91 -11.26 -8.82 13.08
CA ASP A 91 -9.89 -9.34 13.22
C ASP A 91 -8.83 -8.45 12.54
N GLY A 92 -9.19 -7.22 12.15
CA GLY A 92 -8.29 -6.31 11.46
C GLY A 92 -7.00 -6.00 12.23
N ALA A 93 -7.02 -6.05 13.56
CA ALA A 93 -5.80 -5.90 14.38
C ALA A 93 -4.82 -7.08 14.20
N ALA A 94 -5.33 -8.31 14.16
CA ALA A 94 -4.54 -9.50 13.89
C ALA A 94 -3.99 -9.47 12.46
N HIS A 95 -4.85 -9.16 11.49
CA HIS A 95 -4.42 -9.05 10.09
C HIS A 95 -3.28 -8.03 9.91
N ARG A 96 -3.37 -6.86 10.55
CA ARG A 96 -2.29 -5.86 10.51
C ARG A 96 -1.01 -6.35 11.16
N LYS A 97 -1.10 -7.09 12.27
CA LYS A 97 0.06 -7.67 12.95
C LYS A 97 0.77 -8.73 12.10
N ASP A 98 -0.01 -9.59 11.45
CA ASP A 98 0.53 -10.73 10.70
C ASP A 98 1.10 -10.33 9.35
N THR A 99 0.50 -9.34 8.70
CA THR A 99 0.90 -8.90 7.36
C THR A 99 1.78 -7.64 7.36
N ASN A 100 1.82 -6.91 8.48
CA ASN A 100 2.42 -5.58 8.59
C ASN A 100 1.89 -4.60 7.53
N THR A 101 0.60 -4.70 7.19
CA THR A 101 -0.06 -3.85 6.18
C THR A 101 -0.98 -2.84 6.84
N SER A 102 -0.99 -1.60 6.35
CA SER A 102 -1.90 -0.55 6.80
C SER A 102 -2.14 0.48 5.70
N GLY A 103 -3.24 1.23 5.78
CA GLY A 103 -3.58 2.26 4.79
C GLY A 103 -3.54 1.73 3.35
N ILE A 104 -2.71 2.32 2.50
CA ILE A 104 -2.59 1.90 1.09
C ILE A 104 -1.94 0.53 0.92
N ASP A 105 -1.12 0.07 1.86
CA ASP A 105 -0.50 -1.27 1.78
C ASP A 105 -1.51 -2.38 2.00
N MET A 106 -2.56 -2.13 2.79
CA MET A 106 -3.71 -3.04 2.88
C MET A 106 -4.33 -3.22 1.49
N TYR A 107 -4.47 -2.15 0.71
CA TYR A 107 -5.10 -2.23 -0.61
C TYR A 107 -4.23 -3.00 -1.60
N ARG A 108 -2.90 -2.80 -1.52
CA ARG A 108 -1.94 -3.58 -2.31
C ARG A 108 -1.97 -5.06 -1.92
N TRP A 109 -2.10 -5.35 -0.63
CA TRP A 109 -2.24 -6.71 -0.13
C TRP A 109 -3.50 -7.37 -0.64
N LEU A 110 -4.66 -6.70 -0.58
CA LEU A 110 -5.92 -7.22 -1.10
C LEU A 110 -5.82 -7.56 -2.58
N ARG A 111 -5.28 -6.64 -3.40
CA ARG A 111 -5.07 -6.89 -4.83
C ARG A 111 -4.13 -8.07 -5.08
N LYS A 112 -3.02 -8.15 -4.32
CA LYS A 112 -2.03 -9.24 -4.45
C LYS A 112 -2.62 -10.61 -4.13
N HIS A 113 -3.58 -10.68 -3.21
CA HIS A 113 -4.22 -11.93 -2.77
C HIS A 113 -5.57 -12.19 -3.45
N GLY A 114 -5.86 -11.51 -4.58
CA GLY A 114 -7.05 -11.79 -5.38
C GLY A 114 -8.36 -11.34 -4.73
N PHE A 115 -8.31 -10.31 -3.89
CA PHE A 115 -9.46 -9.74 -3.18
C PHE A 115 -10.23 -10.77 -2.33
N PRO A 116 -9.64 -11.24 -1.21
CA PRO A 116 -10.29 -12.25 -0.37
C PRO A 116 -11.59 -11.74 0.26
N SER A 117 -12.53 -12.65 0.50
CA SER A 117 -13.75 -12.37 1.28
C SER A 117 -13.43 -11.97 2.72
N GLY A 118 -14.44 -11.48 3.46
CA GLY A 118 -14.28 -11.09 4.87
C GLY A 118 -14.00 -9.59 5.07
N ILE A 119 -13.96 -8.82 3.98
CA ILE A 119 -13.90 -7.37 3.99
C ILE A 119 -15.27 -6.79 3.63
N GLN A 120 -15.67 -5.72 4.31
CA GLN A 120 -16.85 -4.94 3.99
C GLN A 120 -16.52 -3.46 3.82
N VAL A 121 -17.41 -2.72 3.17
CA VAL A 121 -17.29 -1.27 2.97
C VAL A 121 -18.21 -0.55 3.95
N LEU A 122 -17.62 0.35 4.74
CA LEU A 122 -18.33 1.20 5.70
C LEU A 122 -17.91 2.65 5.51
N CYS A 123 -18.74 3.60 5.92
CA CYS A 123 -18.27 4.97 6.11
C CYS A 123 -17.42 5.06 7.39
N TYR A 124 -16.54 6.07 7.50
CA TYR A 124 -15.68 6.25 8.68
C TYR A 124 -16.48 6.26 9.99
N ASN A 125 -17.63 6.92 10.02
CA ASN A 125 -18.46 7.00 11.23
C ASN A 125 -19.02 5.62 11.63
N CYS A 126 -19.51 4.84 10.66
CA CYS A 126 -20.03 3.49 10.93
C CYS A 126 -18.91 2.53 11.35
N ASN A 127 -17.73 2.62 10.73
CA ASN A 127 -16.57 1.83 11.10
C ASN A 127 -16.10 2.14 12.53
N CYS A 128 -15.99 3.43 12.87
CA CYS A 128 -15.65 3.87 14.22
C CYS A 128 -16.69 3.42 15.25
N ALA A 129 -17.98 3.54 14.94
CA ALA A 129 -19.04 3.09 15.83
C ALA A 129 -18.96 1.57 16.08
N LYS A 130 -18.74 0.76 15.03
CA LYS A 130 -18.52 -0.69 15.17
C LYS A 130 -17.33 -1.00 16.09
N TYR A 131 -16.24 -0.25 16.01
CA TYR A 131 -15.07 -0.46 16.87
C TYR A 131 -15.33 -0.07 18.34
N ILE A 132 -15.86 1.13 18.55
CA ILE A 132 -16.04 1.77 19.87
C ILE A 132 -17.24 1.16 20.60
N TYR A 133 -18.42 1.17 19.98
CA TYR A 133 -19.68 0.77 20.61
C TYR A 133 -20.06 -0.68 20.31
N LYS A 134 -19.26 -1.42 19.54
CA LYS A 134 -19.55 -2.78 19.03
C LYS A 134 -20.73 -2.88 18.06
N ARG A 135 -21.50 -1.80 17.92
CA ARG A 135 -22.64 -1.65 17.02
C ARG A 135 -22.72 -0.22 16.49
N CYS A 136 -23.32 -0.02 15.32
CA CYS A 136 -23.57 1.32 14.78
C CYS A 136 -24.96 1.82 15.21
N PRO A 137 -25.11 3.09 15.68
CA PRO A 137 -26.41 3.66 16.03
C PRO A 137 -27.46 3.60 14.92
N HIS A 138 -27.05 3.69 13.64
CA HIS A 138 -27.94 3.48 12.49
C HIS A 138 -28.61 2.09 12.43
N GLN A 139 -28.13 1.11 13.21
CA GLN A 139 -28.73 -0.22 13.33
C GLN A 139 -29.71 -0.33 14.51
N GLU A 140 -29.81 0.70 15.34
CA GLU A 140 -30.74 0.80 16.48
C GLU A 140 -31.95 1.67 16.12
N ASP A 141 -31.74 2.72 15.33
CA ASP A 141 -32.77 3.69 14.91
C ASP A 141 -33.60 3.26 13.70
N ARG A 142 -33.35 2.08 13.11
CA ARG A 142 -34.23 1.48 12.09
C ARG A 142 -35.51 0.95 12.76
N ARG A 143 -36.41 1.85 13.14
CA ARG A 143 -37.83 1.55 13.39
C ARG A 143 -38.61 1.57 12.08
#